data_AF-A0AAV3T996-F1
#
_entry.id   AF-A0AAV3T996-F1
#
_cell.length_a   1.000
_cell.length_b   1.000
_cell.length_c   1.000
_cell.angle_alpha   90.00
_cell.angle_beta   90.00
_cell.angle_gamma   90.00
#
_symmetry.space_group_name_H-M   'P 1'
#
loop_
_entity.id
_entity.type
_entity.pdbx_description
1 polymer ?
#
loop_
_entity_poly.entity_id
_entity_poly.type
_entity_poly.pdbx_seq_one_letter_code
_entity_poly.pdbx_strand_id
1 'polypeptide(L)'
;MLPAFLRERFDELDPAALRAAAEYAAGERATVPDSVPDDVAESFALQDDETLATASVYAHGLARGKAIAASTDATGDASESAADASDEESDDWWEDKFY
;
A
#
# COMPACT_ATOMS: atom_id res chain seq x y z
N MET A 1 7.53 -11.94 15.81
CA MET A 1 7.22 -10.47 15.86
C MET A 1 8.24 -9.73 15.00
N LEU A 2 7.85 -8.77 14.15
CA LEU A 2 8.81 -8.11 13.24
C LEU A 2 9.65 -7.03 13.94
N PRO A 3 10.99 -7.05 13.84
CA PRO A 3 11.87 -5.98 14.32
C PRO A 3 11.54 -4.62 13.70
N ALA A 4 11.62 -3.55 14.50
CA ALA A 4 11.37 -2.18 14.04
C ALA A 4 12.31 -1.75 12.91
N PHE A 5 13.60 -2.10 13.02
CA PHE A 5 14.59 -1.84 11.98
C PHE A 5 14.18 -2.39 10.61
N LEU A 6 13.74 -3.65 10.54
CA LEU A 6 13.27 -4.25 9.29
C LEU A 6 12.04 -3.52 8.74
N ARG A 7 11.13 -3.11 9.63
CA ARG A 7 9.94 -2.35 9.25
C ARG A 7 10.29 -0.99 8.63
N GLU A 8 11.22 -0.26 9.23
CA GLU A 8 11.71 1.03 8.73
C GLU A 8 12.38 0.85 7.36
N ARG A 9 13.29 -0.13 7.23
CA ARG A 9 13.96 -0.40 5.96
C ARG A 9 13.00 -0.81 4.86
N PHE A 10 11.97 -1.60 5.16
CA PHE A 10 10.96 -1.97 4.17
C PHE A 10 10.15 -0.77 3.67
N ASP A 11 9.90 0.23 4.52
CA ASP A 11 9.19 1.44 4.12
C ASP A 11 9.98 2.27 3.09
N GLU A 12 11.30 2.13 3.06
CA GLU A 12 12.18 2.81 2.09
C GLU A 12 12.35 2.05 0.77
N LEU A 13 11.92 0.78 0.69
CA LEU A 13 12.12 -0.06 -0.49
C LEU A 13 11.01 0.05 -1.53
N ASP A 14 11.39 -0.06 -2.80
CA ASP A 14 10.46 -0.18 -3.92
C ASP A 14 9.69 -1.52 -3.92
N PRO A 15 8.53 -1.61 -4.59
CA PRO A 15 7.72 -2.83 -4.64
C PRO A 15 8.48 -4.07 -5.14
N ALA A 16 9.41 -3.89 -6.09
CA ALA A 16 10.22 -4.98 -6.62
C ALA A 16 11.21 -5.52 -5.58
N ALA A 17 11.92 -4.62 -4.87
CA ALA A 17 12.84 -4.97 -3.80
C ALA A 17 12.11 -5.64 -2.63
N LEU A 18 10.89 -5.19 -2.30
CA LEU A 18 10.07 -5.80 -1.25
C LEU A 18 9.60 -7.21 -1.58
N ARG A 19 9.19 -7.47 -2.84
CA ARG A 19 8.92 -8.85 -3.28
C ARG A 19 10.17 -9.71 -3.16
N ALA A 20 11.30 -9.16 -3.59
CA ALA A 20 12.55 -9.89 -3.57
C ALA A 20 12.99 -10.26 -2.15
N ALA A 21 12.84 -9.33 -1.20
CA ALA A 21 13.07 -9.54 0.22
C ALA A 21 12.06 -10.56 0.81
N ALA A 22 10.80 -10.52 0.40
CA ALA A 22 9.78 -11.45 0.88
C ALA A 22 10.05 -12.90 0.44
N GLU A 23 10.43 -13.10 -0.83
CA GLU A 23 10.79 -14.42 -1.39
C GLU A 23 12.06 -14.97 -0.70
N TYR A 24 13.04 -14.10 -0.43
CA TYR A 24 14.25 -14.49 0.29
C TYR A 24 13.95 -14.87 1.74
N ALA A 25 13.15 -14.07 2.46
CA ALA A 25 12.73 -14.38 3.84
C ALA A 25 11.84 -15.63 3.94
N ALA A 26 11.08 -15.98 2.90
CA ALA A 26 10.31 -17.22 2.83
C ALA A 26 11.16 -18.47 2.53
N GLY A 27 12.46 -18.31 2.26
CA GLY A 27 13.34 -19.39 1.84
C GLY A 27 13.09 -19.86 0.40
N GLU A 28 12.32 -19.12 -0.39
CA GLU A 28 12.08 -19.41 -1.82
C GLU A 28 13.32 -19.10 -2.68
N ARG A 29 14.26 -18.33 -2.14
CA ARG A 29 15.57 -18.06 -2.74
C ARG A 29 16.71 -18.49 -1.84
N ALA A 30 17.68 -19.20 -2.44
CA ALA A 30 18.91 -19.60 -1.76
C ALA A 30 19.94 -18.45 -1.65
N THR A 31 19.77 -17.37 -2.41
CA THR A 31 20.71 -16.24 -2.48
C THR A 31 19.99 -14.92 -2.35
N VAL A 32 20.64 -13.96 -1.69
CA VAL A 32 20.17 -12.58 -1.57
C VAL A 32 20.10 -11.94 -2.96
N PRO A 33 18.94 -11.40 -3.38
CA PRO A 33 18.82 -10.64 -4.62
C PRO A 33 19.55 -9.29 -4.51
N ASP A 34 20.21 -8.81 -5.58
CA ASP A 34 20.86 -7.48 -5.64
C ASP A 34 19.92 -6.31 -5.28
N SER A 35 18.61 -6.49 -5.44
CA SER A 35 17.62 -5.47 -5.09
C SER A 35 17.37 -5.35 -3.58
N VAL A 36 17.86 -6.29 -2.78
CA VAL A 36 17.73 -6.28 -1.31
C VAL A 36 18.99 -5.66 -0.72
N PRO A 37 18.89 -4.63 0.14
CA PRO A 37 20.04 -4.03 0.80
C PRO A 37 20.77 -5.03 1.68
N ASP A 38 22.10 -4.92 1.76
CA ASP A 38 22.95 -5.78 2.59
C ASP A 38 22.48 -5.78 4.05
N ASP A 39 22.17 -4.62 4.62
CA ASP A 39 21.72 -4.53 6.02
C ASP A 39 20.41 -5.31 6.28
N VAL A 40 19.52 -5.38 5.28
CA VAL A 40 18.26 -6.16 5.37
C VAL A 40 18.58 -7.65 5.33
N ALA A 41 19.48 -8.06 4.44
CA ALA A 41 19.91 -9.44 4.31
C ALA A 41 20.68 -9.95 5.54
N GLU A 42 21.60 -9.14 6.08
CA GLU A 42 22.30 -9.41 7.33
C GLU A 42 21.32 -9.51 8.49
N SER A 43 20.33 -8.62 8.55
CA SER A 43 19.29 -8.68 9.58
C SER A 43 18.48 -9.97 9.49
N PHE A 44 18.12 -10.43 8.29
CA PHE A 44 17.45 -11.72 8.09
C PHE A 44 18.25 -12.91 8.59
N ALA A 45 19.57 -12.91 8.40
CA ALA A 45 20.43 -14.00 8.88
C ALA A 45 20.43 -14.15 10.42
N LEU A 46 20.02 -13.09 11.14
CA LEU A 46 19.94 -13.08 12.61
C LEU A 46 18.54 -13.47 13.14
N GLN A 47 17.53 -13.58 12.28
CA GLN A 47 16.16 -13.85 12.71
C GLN A 47 15.85 -15.35 12.76
N ASP A 48 14.94 -15.73 13.65
CA ASP A 48 14.30 -17.04 13.65
C ASP A 48 13.27 -17.20 12.52
N ASP A 49 12.91 -18.44 12.19
CA ASP A 49 11.97 -18.79 11.11
C ASP A 49 10.59 -18.12 11.28
N GLU A 50 10.08 -17.98 12.51
CA GLU A 50 8.81 -17.31 12.76
C GLU A 50 8.88 -15.83 12.38
N THR A 51 9.98 -15.18 12.74
CA THR A 51 10.24 -13.78 12.43
C THR A 51 10.48 -13.59 10.93
N LEU A 52 11.19 -14.50 10.26
CA LEU A 52 11.38 -14.49 8.81
C LEU A 52 10.05 -14.67 8.05
N ALA A 53 9.20 -15.60 8.49
CA ALA A 53 7.86 -15.77 7.93
C ALA A 53 7.01 -14.49 8.11
N THR A 54 7.09 -13.86 9.28
CA THR A 54 6.43 -12.58 9.55
C THR A 54 6.95 -11.47 8.62
N ALA A 55 8.27 -11.40 8.42
CA ALA A 55 8.93 -10.44 7.55
C ALA A 55 8.51 -10.63 6.09
N SER A 56 8.44 -11.88 5.62
CA SER A 56 7.97 -12.22 4.28
C SER A 56 6.55 -11.73 4.03
N VAL A 57 5.61 -12.09 4.92
CA VAL A 57 4.21 -11.67 4.80
C VAL A 57 4.09 -10.14 4.82
N TYR A 58 4.82 -9.48 5.72
CA TYR A 58 4.79 -8.03 5.84
C TYR A 58 5.34 -7.34 4.58
N ALA A 59 6.53 -7.75 4.11
CA ALA A 59 7.15 -7.17 2.91
C ALA A 59 6.29 -7.41 1.66
N HIS A 60 5.68 -8.59 1.52
CA HIS A 60 4.78 -8.88 0.41
C HIS A 60 3.50 -8.02 0.44
N GLY A 61 2.93 -7.81 1.63
CA GLY A 61 1.81 -6.89 1.84
C GLY A 61 2.15 -5.45 1.48
N LEU A 62 3.33 -4.97 1.91
CA LEU A 62 3.81 -3.62 1.63
C LEU A 62 4.08 -3.43 0.13
N ALA A 63 4.70 -4.41 -0.53
CA ALA A 63 4.92 -4.42 -1.98
C ALA A 63 3.61 -4.25 -2.75
N ARG A 64 2.57 -5.01 -2.35
CA ARG A 64 1.24 -4.92 -2.95
C ARG A 64 0.61 -3.55 -2.71
N GLY A 65 0.68 -3.03 -1.48
CA GLY A 65 0.14 -1.71 -1.13
C GLY A 65 0.78 -0.59 -1.96
N LYS A 66 2.11 -0.58 -2.05
CA LYS A 66 2.84 0.41 -2.86
C LYS A 66 2.57 0.28 -4.37
N ALA A 67 2.46 -0.95 -4.89
CA ALA A 67 2.12 -1.16 -6.30
C ALA A 67 0.71 -0.64 -6.64
N ILE A 68 -0.26 -0.84 -5.74
CA ILE A 68 -1.62 -0.29 -5.91
C ILE A 68 -1.57 1.24 -5.82
N ALA A 69 -0.88 1.81 -4.84
CA ALA A 69 -0.77 3.27 -4.69
C ALA A 69 -0.15 3.93 -5.93
N ALA A 70 0.94 3.38 -6.47
CA ALA A 70 1.55 3.86 -7.71
C ALA A 70 0.62 3.74 -8.93
N SER A 71 -0.30 2.76 -8.93
CA SER A 71 -1.30 2.59 -9.99
C SER A 71 -2.44 3.62 -9.87
N THR A 72 -2.87 3.94 -8.64
CA THR A 72 -3.91 4.92 -8.36
C THR A 72 -3.45 6.35 -8.59
N ASP A 73 -2.20 6.67 -8.21
CA ASP A 73 -1.57 7.97 -8.46
C ASP A 73 -1.49 8.27 -9.97
N ALA A 74 -1.23 7.24 -10.80
CA ALA A 74 -1.28 7.34 -12.25
C ALA A 74 -2.69 7.58 -12.84
N THR A 75 -3.75 7.44 -12.03
CA THR A 75 -5.15 7.70 -12.41
C THR A 75 -5.76 8.95 -11.76
N GLY A 76 -4.95 9.74 -11.05
CA GLY A 76 -5.38 10.98 -10.38
C GLY A 76 -5.54 12.18 -11.33
N ASP A 77 -6.45 12.10 -12.31
CA ASP A 77 -6.98 13.27 -13.06
C ASP A 77 -8.41 12.98 -13.55
N ALA A 78 -9.35 12.75 -12.62
CA ALA A 78 -10.79 12.83 -12.92
C ALA A 78 -11.61 12.74 -11.64
N SER A 79 -11.69 13.82 -10.84
CA SER A 79 -12.89 14.20 -10.06
C SER A 79 -12.61 15.45 -9.23
N GLU A 80 -12.38 16.57 -9.91
CA GLU A 80 -12.65 17.88 -9.35
C GLU A 80 -13.65 18.59 -10.28
N SER A 81 -14.65 19.25 -9.70
CA SER A 81 -15.73 20.04 -10.33
C SER A 81 -17.07 19.33 -10.53
N ALA A 82 -17.85 19.24 -9.45
CA ALA A 82 -19.27 19.56 -9.50
C ALA A 82 -19.72 20.06 -8.11
N ALA A 83 -19.16 21.19 -7.70
CA ALA A 83 -19.85 22.08 -6.77
C ALA A 83 -20.42 23.24 -7.59
N ASP A 84 -21.63 23.65 -7.21
CA ASP A 84 -22.29 24.91 -7.52
C ASP A 84 -23.33 24.92 -8.66
N ALA A 85 -24.60 24.75 -8.31
CA ALA A 85 -25.51 25.90 -8.21
C ALA A 85 -26.82 25.50 -7.49
N SER A 86 -27.25 26.40 -6.60
CA SER A 86 -28.40 26.37 -5.70
C SER A 86 -29.71 25.80 -6.27
N ASP A 87 -30.45 25.08 -5.43
CA ASP A 87 -31.92 25.12 -5.43
C ASP A 87 -32.35 25.46 -3.99
N GLU A 88 -32.38 26.77 -3.77
CA GLU A 88 -32.98 27.41 -2.61
C GLU A 88 -34.51 27.29 -2.70
N GLU A 89 -35.12 27.12 -1.52
CA GLU A 89 -36.49 27.50 -1.17
C GLU A 89 -37.58 26.42 -1.29
N SER A 90 -38.02 25.97 -0.11
CA SER A 90 -39.38 25.51 0.13
C SER A 90 -40.38 26.55 -0.35
N ASP A 91 -41.31 26.16 -1.23
CA ASP A 91 -42.61 26.83 -1.30
C ASP A 91 -43.74 25.82 -1.46
N ASP A 92 -44.41 25.62 -0.32
CA ASP A 92 -45.65 24.91 -0.10
C ASP A 92 -46.79 25.83 -0.57
N TRP A 93 -47.19 25.75 -1.84
CA TRP A 93 -48.23 26.61 -2.43
C TRP A 93 -49.36 25.79 -3.08
N TRP A 94 -50.25 25.30 -2.23
CA TRP A 94 -51.69 25.40 -2.42
C TRP A 94 -52.08 26.46 -3.48
N GLU A 95 -52.55 26.06 -4.66
CA GLU A 95 -53.55 26.79 -5.47
C GLU A 95 -53.63 26.14 -6.86
N ASP A 96 -54.84 26.11 -7.41
CA ASP A 96 -55.11 25.86 -8.83
C ASP A 96 -55.17 24.40 -9.34
N LYS A 97 -56.20 23.67 -8.89
CA LYS A 97 -57.02 22.90 -9.84
C LYS A 97 -58.44 22.62 -9.34
N PHE A 98 -59.19 23.69 -9.11
CA PHE A 98 -60.61 23.70 -9.44
C PHE A 98 -60.75 24.30 -10.84
N TYR A 99 -60.95 23.44 -11.85
CA TYR A 99 -61.79 23.73 -13.01
C TYR A 99 -62.21 22.43 -13.70
#